data_AF-A0A2S4NBX9-F1
#
_entry.id   AF-A0A2S4NBX9-F1
#
_cell.length_a   1.000
_cell.length_b   1.000
_cell.length_c   1.000
_cell.angle_alpha   90.00
_cell.angle_beta   90.00
_cell.angle_gamma   90.00
#
_symmetry.space_group_name_H-M   'P 1'
#
loop_
_entity.id
_entity.type
_entity.pdbx_description
1 polymer ?
#
loop_
_entity_poly.entity_id
_entity_poly.type
_entity_poly.pdbx_seq_one_letter_code
_entity_poly.pdbx_strand_id
1 'polypeptide(L)' 'KKYRKRIETLFSQLCDQFMIRRNYAKTFEGFKTRILAKITTLTSIQFFNKFVFQRNINNLKINLA' A
#
# COMPACT_ATOMS: atom_id res chain seq x y z
N LYS A 1 -3.91 14.64 16.82
CA LYS A 1 -2.56 14.03 16.78
C LYS A 1 -2.54 12.57 16.25
N LYS A 2 -3.40 11.66 16.73
CA LYS A 2 -3.40 10.21 16.33
C LYS A 2 -3.69 9.94 14.84
N TYR A 3 -4.59 10.71 14.23
CA TYR A 3 -4.94 10.55 12.80
C TYR A 3 -3.81 10.98 11.84
N ARG A 4 -3.13 12.09 12.14
CA ARG A 4 -1.99 12.56 11.33
C ARG A 4 -0.88 11.51 11.24
N LYS A 5 -0.47 10.96 12.39
CA LYS A 5 0.52 9.88 12.45
C LYS A 5 0.11 8.67 11.60
N ARG A 6 -1.18 8.29 11.60
CA ARG A 6 -1.66 7.18 10.76
C ARG A 6 -1.50 7.48 9.26
N ILE A 7 -1.82 8.70 8.84
CA ILE A 7 -1.65 9.13 7.44
C ILE A 7 -0.17 9.11 7.05
N GLU A 8 0.70 9.65 7.91
CA GLU A 8 2.16 9.66 7.68
C GLU A 8 2.73 8.23 7.61
N THR A 9 2.33 7.33 8.51
CA THR A 9 2.76 5.92 8.49
C THR A 9 2.29 5.22 7.21
N LEU A 10 1.03 5.40 6.81
CA LEU A 10 0.49 4.82 5.58
C LEU A 10 1.25 5.33 4.34
N PHE A 11 1.59 6.63 4.32
CA PHE A 11 2.30 7.23 3.20
C PHE A 11 3.76 6.78 3.12
N SER A 12 4.45 6.66 4.27
CA SER A 12 5.79 6.06 4.33
C SER A 12 5.78 4.62 3.83
N GLN A 13 4.79 3.81 4.22
CA GLN A 13 4.64 2.44 3.74
C GLN A 13 4.38 2.36 2.23
N LEU A 14 3.57 3.26 1.67
CA LEU A 14 3.37 3.37 0.22
C LEU A 14 4.64 3.78 -0.53
N CYS A 15 5.43 4.68 0.06
CA CYS A 15 6.69 5.14 -0.52
C CYS A 15 7.77 4.05 -0.45
N ASP A 16 7.87 3.31 0.65
CA ASP A 16 8.96 2.36 0.86
C ASP A 16 8.65 0.98 0.27
N GLN A 17 7.46 0.43 0.53
CA GLN A 17 7.08 -0.94 0.11
C GLN A 17 6.67 -1.00 -1.36
N PHE A 18 5.88 -0.02 -1.82
CA PHE A 18 5.33 -0.01 -3.18
C PHE A 18 6.08 0.94 -4.11
N MET A 19 7.12 1.61 -3.60
CA MET A 19 7.90 2.61 -4.33
C MET A 19 7.00 3.55 -5.12
N ILE A 20 5.94 4.10 -4.50
CA ILE A 20 4.85 4.76 -5.24
C ILE A 20 5.33 5.93 -6.10
N ARG A 21 6.41 6.61 -5.66
CA ARG A 21 7.06 7.71 -6.37
C ARG A 21 7.76 7.29 -7.68
N ARG A 22 8.14 6.03 -7.84
CA ARG A 22 8.78 5.52 -9.06
C ARG A 22 7.73 5.07 -10.07
N ASN A 23 7.65 5.78 -11.20
CA ASN A 23 6.84 5.41 -12.35
C ASN A 23 7.70 5.43 -13.62
N TYR A 24 7.64 4.34 -14.39
CA TYR A 24 8.39 4.15 -15.64
C TYR A 24 7.47 4.00 -16.86
N ALA A 25 6.15 4.17 -16.69
CA ALA A 25 5.19 4.10 -17.78
C ALA A 25 5.44 5.26 -18.75
N LYS A 26 5.43 4.95 -20.05
CA LYS A 26 5.62 5.92 -21.14
C LYS A 26 4.30 6.49 -21.66
N THR A 27 3.17 5.94 -21.20
CA THR A 27 1.81 6.36 -21.57
C THR A 27 0.99 6.70 -20.33
N PHE A 28 0.01 7.58 -20.49
CA PHE A 28 -0.88 8.00 -19.40
C PHE A 28 -1.73 6.84 -18.86
N GLU A 29 -2.18 5.94 -19.74
CA GLU A 29 -2.91 4.74 -19.34
C GLU A 29 -2.06 3.83 -18.44
N GLY A 30 -0.81 3.56 -18.83
CA GLY A 30 0.12 2.79 -18.01
C GLY A 30 0.42 3.46 -16.67
N PHE A 31 0.46 4.79 -16.65
CA PHE A 31 0.61 5.57 -15.42
C PHE A 31 -0.58 5.36 -14.47
N LYS A 32 -1.82 5.51 -14.97
CA LYS A 32 -3.06 5.30 -14.21
C LYS A 32 -3.13 3.88 -13.66
N THR A 33 -2.90 2.88 -14.51
CA THR A 33 -2.97 1.46 -14.13
C THR A 33 -1.94 1.11 -13.06
N ARG A 34 -0.72 1.67 -13.13
CA ARG A 34 0.33 1.41 -12.14
C ARG A 34 0.05 2.05 -10.79
N ILE A 35 -0.50 3.27 -10.76
CA ILE A 35 -0.92 3.91 -9.49
C ILE A 35 -2.07 3.13 -8.87
N LEU A 36 -3.08 2.79 -9.68
CA LEU A 36 -4.24 2.01 -9.23
C LEU A 36 -3.78 0.67 -8.63
N ALA A 37 -2.91 -0.07 -9.33
CA ALA A 37 -2.38 -1.34 -8.83
C ALA A 37 -1.69 -1.20 -7.47
N LYS A 38 -0.85 -0.18 -7.27
CA LYS A 38 -0.16 0.03 -5.98
C LYS A 38 -1.12 0.32 -4.83
N ILE A 39 -2.19 1.10 -5.07
CA ILE A 39 -3.23 1.38 -4.08
C ILE A 39 -4.06 0.12 -3.80
N THR A 40 -4.47 -0.60 -4.85
CA THR A 40 -5.24 -1.83 -4.71
C THR A 40 -4.47 -2.89 -3.91
N THR A 41 -3.17 -3.08 -4.19
CA THR A 41 -2.34 -4.03 -3.43
C THR A 41 -2.27 -3.67 -1.94
N LEU A 42 -2.17 -2.39 -1.60
CA LEU A 42 -2.23 -1.93 -0.20
C LEU A 42 -3.55 -2.35 0.46
N THR A 43 -4.68 -2.08 -0.18
CA THR A 43 -6.01 -2.43 0.34
C THR A 43 -6.20 -3.95 0.45
N SER A 44 -5.74 -4.72 -0.54
CA SER A 44 -5.81 -6.19 -0.51
C SER A 44 -5.00 -6.77 0.65
N ILE A 45 -3.79 -6.26 0.91
CA ILE A 45 -2.95 -6.70 2.04
C ILE A 45 -3.61 -6.36 3.37
N GLN A 46 -4.20 -5.17 3.50
CA GLN A 46 -4.97 -4.78 4.69
C GLN A 46 -6.18 -5.69 4.91
N PHE A 47 -6.87 -6.03 3.83
CA PHE A 47 -7.98 -6.97 3.84
C PHE A 47 -7.51 -8.35 4.32
N PHE A 48 -6.51 -8.95 3.68
CA PHE A 48 -6.00 -10.27 4.08
C PHE A 48 -5.52 -10.29 5.52
N ASN A 49 -4.79 -9.27 5.97
CA ASN A 49 -4.36 -9.16 7.36
C ASN A 49 -5.53 -9.22 8.33
N LYS A 50 -6.62 -8.50 8.05
CA LYS A 50 -7.76 -8.41 8.96
C LYS A 50 -8.66 -9.63 8.90
N PHE A 51 -8.95 -10.12 7.69
CA PHE A 51 -9.97 -11.14 7.46
C PHE A 51 -9.43 -12.57 7.49
N VAL A 52 -8.20 -12.80 6.97
CA VAL A 52 -7.60 -14.14 6.92
C VAL A 52 -6.70 -14.37 8.13
N PHE A 53 -5.81 -13.42 8.43
CA PHE A 53 -4.79 -13.61 9.48
C PHE A 53 -5.20 -13.07 10.86
N GLN A 54 -6.34 -12.37 10.97
CA GLN A 54 -6.80 -11.68 12.19
C GLN A 54 -5.74 -10.75 12.83
N ARG A 55 -4.80 -10.23 12.03
CA ARG A 55 -3.72 -9.32 12.43
C ARG A 55 -4.18 -7.87 12.38
N ASN A 56 -3.41 -6.98 13.00
CA ASN A 56 -3.66 -5.54 12.92
C ASN A 56 -3.45 -5.02 11.49
N ILE A 57 -4.40 -4.21 11.00
CA ILE A 57 -4.45 -3.65 9.64
C ILE A 57 -3.16 -2.88 9.28
N ASN A 58 -2.46 -2.31 10.27
CA ASN A 58 -1.27 -1.51 10.04
C ASN A 58 -0.01 -2.34 9.71
N ASN A 59 -0.04 -3.66 9.85
CA ASN A 59 1.10 -4.56 9.59
C ASN A 59 1.23 -4.90 8.10
N LEU A 60 1.58 -3.90 7.29
CA LEU A 60 1.72 -4.04 5.84
C LEU A 60 2.98 -4.80 5.40
N LYS A 61 3.98 -4.93 6.27
CA LYS A 61 5.11 -5.84 6.09
C LYS A 61 4.66 -7.25 6.46
N ILE A 62 3.93 -7.91 5.56
CA ILE A 62 3.56 -9.31 5.75
C ILE A 62 4.71 -10.18 5.24
N ASN A 63 5.30 -10.98 6.12
CA ASN A 63 6.06 -12.15 5.70
C ASN A 63 5.02 -13.22 5.35
N LEU A 64 4.78 -13.46 4.06
CA LEU A 64 4.01 -14.61 3.58
C LEU A 64 4.92 -15.83 3.73
N ALA A 65 5.04 -16.32 4.96
CA ALA A 65 5.70 -17.59 5.27
C ALA A 65 4.67 -18.72 5.23
#